data_AF-A0A0F9FJ01-F1
#
_entry.id   AF-A0A0F9FJ01-F1
#
_cell.length_a   1.000
_cell.length_b   1.000
_cell.length_c   1.000
_cell.angle_alpha   90.00
_cell.angle_beta   90.00
_cell.angle_gamma   90.00
#
_symmetry.space_group_name_H-M   'P 1'
#
loop_
_entity.id
_entity.type
_entity.pdbx_description
1 polymer ?
#
loop_
_entity_poly.entity_id
_entity_poly.type
_entity_poly.pdbx_seq_one_letter_code
_entity_poly.pdbx_strand_id
1 'polypeptide(L)'
;IKVMPISHTHKELMKEWSYERNDILGLDPEKITMGSRIKVFWHCTKDKSLVWEARIDSRTRKNRYDGCPYCVGKIVCYHNCLNTKFPEIAKEWHPTLNNILGPEDVTPGMDKEAFWQCQKNKNHVWKTLVSKRVCSGNGCPFCHRKSEAMVNDILLKYLSDWTIIPNKKIWHTYKDYNHKRFCDFWLEKDGVKIMVEYDGQQHFMPVSFGCRDKNKVNDKFKKTQLKDKLDSKFCEENNLNRRHMWEVINNRRKSHKGWTKE
;
A
#
# COMPACT_ATOMS: atom_id res chain seq x y z
N ILE A 1 39.38 30.04 11.99
CA ILE A 1 38.05 29.51 12.39
C ILE A 1 38.29 28.17 13.09
N LYS A 2 38.05 28.08 14.40
CA LYS A 2 38.16 26.80 15.12
C LYS A 2 36.96 25.95 14.72
N VAL A 3 37.20 24.89 13.95
CA VAL A 3 36.11 24.01 13.50
C VAL A 3 35.68 23.17 14.70
N MET A 4 34.41 23.32 15.11
CA MET A 4 33.87 22.60 16.26
C MET A 4 33.57 21.13 15.90
N PRO A 5 33.77 20.20 16.83
CA PRO A 5 33.46 18.80 16.61
C PRO A 5 31.96 18.53 16.53
N ILE A 6 31.61 17.34 16.02
CA ILE A 6 30.22 16.91 15.86
C ILE A 6 29.52 16.77 17.21
N SER A 7 30.22 16.31 18.25
CA SER A 7 29.68 16.18 19.61
C SER A 7 29.15 17.50 20.16
N HIS A 8 29.76 18.61 19.78
CA HIS A 8 29.38 19.95 20.23
C HIS A 8 28.27 20.56 19.37
N THR A 9 28.36 20.37 18.06
CA THR A 9 27.43 20.99 17.09
C THR A 9 26.13 20.22 16.91
N HIS A 10 26.13 18.91 17.15
CA HIS A 10 25.00 17.97 16.93
C HIS A 10 24.87 16.99 18.11
N LYS A 11 24.66 17.55 19.32
CA LYS A 11 24.59 16.78 20.57
C LYS A 11 23.53 15.68 20.53
N GLU A 12 22.43 15.92 19.83
CA GLU A 12 21.35 14.96 19.63
C GLU A 12 21.80 13.69 18.88
N LEU A 13 22.74 13.82 17.94
CA LEU A 13 23.26 12.68 17.18
C LEU A 13 24.17 11.78 18.01
N MET A 14 24.71 12.26 19.14
CA MET A 14 25.51 11.42 20.05
C MET A 14 24.67 10.32 20.71
N LYS A 15 23.34 10.50 20.77
CA LYS A 15 22.41 9.44 21.20
C LYS A 15 22.37 8.27 20.22
N GLU A 16 22.79 8.49 18.97
CA GLU A 16 22.87 7.48 17.91
C GLU A 16 24.32 7.04 17.65
N TRP A 17 25.32 7.58 18.36
CA TRP A 17 26.73 7.19 18.14
C TRP A 17 27.02 5.81 18.75
N SER A 18 27.53 4.88 17.95
CA SER A 18 27.95 3.55 18.44
C SER A 18 29.38 3.63 19.01
N TYR A 19 29.50 3.98 20.30
CA TYR A 19 30.79 4.11 20.97
C TYR A 19 31.63 2.83 20.86
N GLU A 20 31.05 1.68 21.23
CA GLU A 20 31.75 0.38 21.18
C GLU A 20 32.43 0.10 19.84
N ARG A 21 31.73 0.32 18.71
CA ARG A 21 32.29 0.03 17.38
C ARG A 21 33.24 1.11 16.88
N ASN A 22 32.97 2.37 17.18
CA ASN A 22 33.80 3.48 16.74
C ASN A 22 35.10 3.57 17.54
N ASP A 23 35.07 3.23 18.83
CA ASP A 23 36.25 3.23 19.70
C ASP A 23 37.26 2.16 19.26
N ILE A 24 36.78 0.97 18.83
CA ILE A 24 37.63 -0.07 18.22
C ILE A 24 38.37 0.45 16.98
N LEU A 25 37.76 1.38 16.24
CA LEU A 25 38.34 2.00 15.04
C LEU A 25 39.13 3.28 15.34
N GLY A 26 39.27 3.67 16.61
CA GLY A 26 39.93 4.91 17.01
C GLY A 26 39.20 6.18 16.57
N LEU A 27 37.89 6.11 16.34
CA LEU A 27 37.07 7.22 15.86
C LEU A 27 36.45 7.98 17.04
N ASP A 28 36.98 9.19 17.29
CA ASP A 28 36.60 10.04 18.40
C ASP A 28 35.69 11.20 17.94
N PRO A 29 34.43 11.29 18.42
CA PRO A 29 33.51 12.35 18.00
C PRO A 29 33.95 13.77 18.42
N GLU A 30 34.88 13.90 19.39
CA GLU A 30 35.49 15.19 19.78
C GLU A 30 36.55 15.68 18.78
N LYS A 31 36.97 14.82 17.85
CA LYS A 31 37.99 15.15 16.82
C LYS A 31 37.41 15.22 15.41
N ILE A 32 36.12 14.88 15.25
CA ILE A 32 35.46 14.76 13.95
C ILE A 32 34.53 15.95 13.74
N THR A 33 34.64 16.60 12.58
CA THR A 33 33.82 17.76 12.23
C THR A 33 32.55 17.34 11.48
N MET A 34 31.49 18.15 11.56
CA MET A 34 30.17 17.83 10.98
C MET A 34 30.17 17.65 9.45
N GLY A 35 31.16 18.20 8.74
CA GLY A 35 31.29 18.08 7.28
C GLY A 35 32.11 16.87 6.82
N SER A 36 32.57 16.05 7.76
CA SER A 36 33.44 14.93 7.45
C SER A 36 32.76 13.88 6.56
N ARG A 37 33.52 13.33 5.62
CA ARG A 37 33.05 12.25 4.73
C ARG A 37 33.40 10.86 5.26
N ILE A 38 34.05 10.78 6.42
CA ILE A 38 34.33 9.49 7.06
C ILE A 38 33.03 8.79 7.39
N LYS A 39 33.06 7.47 7.28
CA LYS A 39 31.97 6.60 7.72
C LYS A 39 32.21 6.22 9.17
N VAL A 40 31.13 6.24 9.94
CA VAL A 40 31.11 5.84 11.35
C VAL A 40 29.91 4.95 11.59
N PHE A 41 29.96 4.20 12.68
CA PHE A 41 28.85 3.37 13.12
C PHE A 41 27.87 4.17 13.98
N TRP A 42 26.60 4.02 13.65
CA TRP A 42 25.49 4.58 14.39
C TRP A 42 24.60 3.45 14.88
N HIS A 43 23.92 3.61 16.01
CA HIS A 43 22.91 2.69 16.49
C HIS A 43 21.52 3.32 16.52
N CYS A 44 20.50 2.47 16.50
CA CYS A 44 19.13 2.94 16.59
C CYS A 44 18.83 3.33 18.04
N THR A 45 18.22 4.50 18.24
CA THR A 45 17.81 4.94 19.59
C THR A 45 16.74 4.05 20.23
N LYS A 46 15.98 3.31 19.42
CA LYS A 46 14.94 2.39 19.89
C LYS A 46 15.47 0.99 20.21
N ASP A 47 16.59 0.62 19.59
CA ASP A 47 17.21 -0.71 19.74
C ASP A 47 18.69 -0.60 19.40
N LYS A 48 19.54 -0.59 20.43
CA LYS A 48 20.98 -0.38 20.29
C LYS A 48 21.69 -1.52 19.57
N SER A 49 21.06 -2.70 19.45
CA SER A 49 21.62 -3.81 18.68
C SER A 49 21.61 -3.55 17.17
N LEU A 50 20.72 -2.67 16.71
CA LEU A 50 20.60 -2.29 15.31
C LEU A 50 21.60 -1.18 14.98
N VAL A 51 22.74 -1.59 14.43
CA VAL A 51 23.83 -0.70 14.06
C VAL A 51 23.93 -0.59 12.54
N TRP A 52 24.09 0.63 12.03
CA TRP A 52 24.38 0.87 10.62
C TRP A 52 25.61 1.77 10.45
N GLU A 53 26.24 1.66 9.29
CA GLU A 53 27.35 2.52 8.88
C GLU A 53 26.81 3.69 8.02
N ALA A 54 27.21 4.92 8.33
CA ALA A 54 26.89 6.08 7.48
C ALA A 54 27.95 7.19 7.61
N ARG A 55 28.04 8.03 6.58
CA ARG A 55 28.91 9.21 6.61
C ARG A 55 28.41 10.25 7.60
N ILE A 56 29.33 10.93 8.27
CA ILE A 56 29.03 12.05 9.17
C ILE A 56 28.22 13.14 8.46
N ASP A 57 28.70 13.62 7.31
CA ASP A 57 28.05 14.70 6.56
C ASP A 57 26.65 14.33 6.05
N SER A 58 26.36 13.05 5.86
CA SER A 58 25.04 12.57 5.44
C SER A 58 24.03 12.62 6.59
N ARG A 59 24.51 12.70 7.83
CA ARG A 59 23.72 12.73 9.06
C ARG A 59 23.55 14.13 9.65
N THR A 60 24.40 15.08 9.28
CA THR A 60 24.39 16.46 9.82
C THR A 60 23.81 17.50 8.84
N ARG A 61 23.77 17.21 7.53
CA ARG A 61 23.19 18.12 6.53
C ARG A 61 21.67 18.27 6.76
N LYS A 62 21.24 19.50 7.08
CA LYS A 62 19.83 19.86 7.37
C LYS A 62 18.79 19.34 6.37
N ASN A 63 19.14 19.22 5.09
CA ASN A 63 18.20 18.84 4.02
C ASN A 63 18.31 17.36 3.58
N ARG A 64 19.11 16.53 4.25
CA ARG A 64 19.33 15.12 3.86
C ARG A 64 19.35 14.13 5.03
N TYR A 65 18.77 14.50 6.16
CA TYR A 65 18.69 13.61 7.32
C TYR A 65 17.70 12.45 7.07
N ASP A 66 18.23 11.29 6.73
CA ASP A 66 17.43 10.07 6.46
C ASP A 66 16.98 9.32 7.73
N GLY A 67 17.40 9.79 8.92
CA GLY A 67 17.13 9.12 10.19
C GLY A 67 17.77 7.74 10.30
N CYS A 68 17.25 6.93 11.23
CA CYS A 68 17.66 5.53 11.37
C CYS A 68 17.04 4.68 10.24
N PRO A 69 17.85 4.00 9.40
CA PRO A 69 17.38 3.27 8.23
C PRO A 69 16.48 2.08 8.58
N TYR A 70 16.62 1.49 9.77
CA TYR A 70 15.74 0.45 10.27
C TYR A 70 14.34 0.99 10.61
N CYS A 71 14.29 2.13 11.30
CA CYS A 71 13.02 2.76 11.71
C CYS A 71 12.17 3.21 10.51
N VAL A 72 12.82 3.71 9.45
CA VAL A 72 12.13 4.13 8.23
C VAL A 72 11.88 2.97 7.25
N GLY A 73 12.32 1.75 7.59
CA GLY A 73 12.07 0.55 6.77
C GLY A 73 12.95 0.41 5.52
N LYS A 74 14.06 1.15 5.45
CA LYS A 74 15.06 1.03 4.37
C LYS A 74 15.94 -0.21 4.55
N ILE A 75 16.25 -0.58 5.80
CA ILE A 75 16.94 -1.83 6.16
C ILE A 75 15.98 -2.70 6.96
N VAL A 76 15.95 -3.99 6.64
CA VAL A 76 15.11 -4.98 7.32
C VAL A 76 15.70 -5.31 8.69
N CYS A 77 14.85 -5.42 9.69
CA CYS A 77 15.16 -5.99 10.99
C CYS A 77 13.93 -6.70 11.56
N TYR A 78 14.10 -7.43 12.66
CA TYR A 78 13.01 -8.19 13.28
C TYR A 78 11.80 -7.32 13.64
N HIS A 79 11.98 -6.03 13.93
CA HIS A 79 10.89 -5.12 14.27
C HIS A 79 10.02 -4.69 13.08
N ASN A 80 10.56 -4.72 11.87
CA ASN A 80 9.95 -4.13 10.67
C ASN A 80 9.72 -5.13 9.53
N CYS A 81 10.15 -6.38 9.70
CA CYS A 81 9.96 -7.43 8.70
C CYS A 81 8.48 -7.81 8.56
N LEU A 82 8.16 -8.45 7.43
CA LEU A 82 6.81 -8.90 7.11
C LEU A 82 6.29 -9.89 8.16
N ASN A 83 7.14 -10.82 8.62
CA ASN A 83 6.77 -11.82 9.61
C ASN A 83 6.25 -11.17 10.92
N THR A 84 6.95 -10.15 11.41
CA THR A 84 6.58 -9.44 12.65
C THR A 84 5.42 -8.48 12.44
N LYS A 85 5.38 -7.75 11.32
CA LYS A 85 4.35 -6.73 11.09
C LYS A 85 3.01 -7.29 10.60
N PHE A 86 3.04 -8.37 9.82
CA PHE A 86 1.86 -8.98 9.21
C PHE A 86 1.94 -10.51 9.23
N PRO A 87 1.92 -11.15 10.42
CA PRO A 87 2.09 -12.60 10.55
C PRO A 87 1.05 -13.40 9.77
N GLU A 88 -0.19 -12.91 9.68
CA GLU A 88 -1.24 -13.58 8.89
C GLU A 88 -0.98 -13.56 7.38
N ILE A 89 -0.32 -12.51 6.86
CA ILE A 89 0.09 -12.44 5.45
C ILE A 89 1.36 -13.26 5.25
N ALA A 90 2.29 -13.27 6.21
CA ALA A 90 3.50 -14.09 6.16
C ALA A 90 3.18 -15.60 6.02
N LYS A 91 2.07 -16.08 6.58
CA LYS A 91 1.59 -17.46 6.36
C LYS A 91 1.35 -17.80 4.89
N GLU A 92 1.05 -16.81 4.06
CA GLU A 92 0.88 -16.99 2.62
C GLU A 92 2.21 -17.00 1.85
N TRP A 93 3.36 -16.83 2.50
CA TRP A 93 4.64 -16.99 1.84
C TRP A 93 4.79 -18.42 1.31
N HIS A 94 5.21 -18.58 0.05
CA HIS A 94 5.42 -19.92 -0.48
C HIS A 94 6.64 -20.57 0.20
N PRO A 95 6.54 -21.82 0.68
CA PRO A 95 7.59 -22.44 1.52
C PRO A 95 8.92 -22.67 0.79
N THR A 96 8.90 -22.94 -0.52
CA THR A 96 10.10 -23.38 -1.26
C THR A 96 10.44 -22.58 -2.51
N LEU A 97 9.56 -21.69 -2.99
CA LEU A 97 9.74 -21.00 -4.29
C LEU A 97 10.46 -19.64 -4.15
N ASN A 98 10.77 -19.24 -2.91
CA ASN A 98 11.45 -17.98 -2.62
C ASN A 98 12.95 -18.18 -2.32
N ASN A 99 13.51 -19.35 -2.63
CA ASN A 99 14.89 -19.71 -2.33
C ASN A 99 15.20 -19.49 -0.83
N ILE A 100 16.28 -18.76 -0.53
CA ILE A 100 16.67 -18.39 0.84
C ILE A 100 15.87 -17.23 1.44
N LEU A 101 14.97 -16.60 0.67
CA LEU A 101 14.26 -15.41 1.13
C LEU A 101 13.03 -15.79 1.96
N GLY A 102 13.03 -15.39 3.22
CA GLY A 102 11.92 -15.53 4.15
C GLY A 102 11.11 -14.23 4.34
N PRO A 103 9.92 -14.33 4.96
CA PRO A 103 9.14 -13.15 5.38
C PRO A 103 9.87 -12.29 6.44
N GLU A 104 10.90 -12.80 7.10
CA GLU A 104 11.80 -12.07 8.01
C GLU A 104 12.79 -11.15 7.27
N ASP A 105 13.02 -11.39 5.98
CA ASP A 105 14.03 -10.70 5.17
C ASP A 105 13.48 -9.57 4.30
N VAL A 106 12.19 -9.26 4.44
CA VAL A 106 11.51 -8.23 3.64
C VAL A 106 10.68 -7.32 4.53
N THR A 107 10.66 -6.03 4.21
CA THR A 107 9.69 -5.12 4.82
C THR A 107 8.36 -5.14 4.04
N PRO A 108 7.23 -4.84 4.69
CA PRO A 108 5.90 -4.79 4.05
C PRO A 108 5.81 -3.92 2.79
N GLY A 109 6.57 -2.82 2.76
CA GLY A 109 6.58 -1.86 1.66
C GLY A 109 7.63 -2.15 0.57
N MET A 110 8.37 -3.25 0.67
CA MET A 110 9.44 -3.55 -0.27
C MET A 110 8.90 -3.97 -1.63
N ASP A 111 9.43 -3.39 -2.71
CA ASP A 111 9.12 -3.79 -4.09
C ASP A 111 9.99 -4.97 -4.54
N LYS A 112 9.94 -6.06 -3.78
CA LYS A 112 10.59 -7.33 -4.12
C LYS A 112 9.54 -8.35 -4.55
N GLU A 113 9.79 -9.07 -5.63
CA GLU A 113 8.90 -10.15 -6.06
C GLU A 113 9.04 -11.36 -5.12
N ALA A 114 7.90 -11.96 -4.78
CA ALA A 114 7.84 -13.20 -4.02
C ALA A 114 6.70 -14.09 -4.55
N PHE A 115 6.87 -15.39 -4.37
CA PHE A 115 5.83 -16.39 -4.56
C PHE A 115 5.00 -16.53 -3.29
N TRP A 116 3.68 -16.55 -3.48
CA TRP A 116 2.68 -16.66 -2.44
C TRP A 116 1.83 -17.91 -2.68
N GLN A 117 1.34 -18.52 -1.61
CA GLN A 117 0.46 -19.67 -1.61
C GLN A 117 -0.80 -19.38 -0.78
N CYS A 118 -1.96 -19.65 -1.37
CA CYS A 118 -3.21 -19.35 -0.71
C CYS A 118 -3.43 -20.27 0.49
N GLN A 119 -3.84 -19.70 1.62
CA GLN A 119 -4.21 -20.51 2.79
C GLN A 119 -5.49 -21.32 2.59
N LYS A 120 -6.38 -20.88 1.70
CA LYS A 120 -7.66 -21.58 1.42
C LYS A 120 -7.49 -22.74 0.43
N ASN A 121 -6.58 -22.61 -0.53
CA ASN A 121 -6.31 -23.64 -1.54
C ASN A 121 -4.82 -23.62 -1.89
N LYS A 122 -4.09 -24.66 -1.47
CA LYS A 122 -2.64 -24.74 -1.64
C LYS A 122 -2.19 -24.86 -3.11
N ASN A 123 -3.11 -25.22 -4.01
CA ASN A 123 -2.85 -25.24 -5.46
C ASN A 123 -2.83 -23.83 -6.06
N HIS A 124 -3.35 -22.83 -5.35
CA HIS A 124 -3.29 -21.43 -5.79
C HIS A 124 -1.94 -20.84 -5.38
N VAL A 125 -1.02 -20.80 -6.34
CA VAL A 125 0.31 -20.19 -6.21
C VAL A 125 0.42 -19.02 -7.19
N TRP A 126 0.84 -17.85 -6.71
CA TRP A 126 1.03 -16.68 -7.57
C TRP A 126 2.28 -15.89 -7.20
N LYS A 127 2.80 -15.14 -8.16
CA LYS A 127 3.96 -14.26 -7.99
C LYS A 127 3.50 -12.81 -7.99
N THR A 128 3.93 -12.02 -7.02
CA THR A 128 3.68 -10.57 -6.99
C THR A 128 4.68 -9.85 -6.08
N LEU A 129 4.73 -8.52 -6.14
CA LEU A 129 5.55 -7.71 -5.23
C LEU A 129 5.02 -7.78 -3.79
N VAL A 130 5.91 -7.81 -2.80
CA VAL A 130 5.55 -7.75 -1.38
C VAL A 130 4.67 -6.54 -1.07
N SER A 131 5.06 -5.36 -1.54
CA SER A 131 4.27 -4.13 -1.42
C SER A 131 2.85 -4.24 -2.02
N LYS A 132 2.67 -4.99 -3.11
CA LYS A 132 1.36 -5.17 -3.76
C LYS A 132 0.48 -6.14 -2.98
N ARG A 133 1.04 -7.24 -2.48
CA ARG A 133 0.30 -8.15 -1.59
C ARG A 133 -0.14 -7.46 -0.31
N VAL A 134 0.78 -6.74 0.34
CA VAL A 134 0.61 -6.25 1.72
C VAL A 134 -0.04 -4.87 1.76
N CYS A 135 0.48 -3.92 0.99
CA CYS A 135 0.05 -2.51 1.04
C CYS A 135 -1.05 -2.15 0.04
N SER A 136 -1.36 -3.03 -0.92
CA SER A 136 -2.48 -2.81 -1.86
C SER A 136 -3.68 -3.71 -1.57
N GLY A 137 -3.53 -4.71 -0.67
CA GLY A 137 -4.62 -5.61 -0.28
C GLY A 137 -4.97 -6.68 -1.30
N ASN A 138 -4.18 -6.83 -2.37
CA ASN A 138 -4.45 -7.83 -3.41
C ASN A 138 -4.26 -9.23 -2.83
N GLY A 139 -5.37 -9.96 -2.63
CA GLY A 139 -5.39 -11.34 -2.15
C GLY A 139 -4.97 -12.36 -3.19
N CYS A 140 -5.21 -13.63 -2.89
CA CYS A 140 -5.09 -14.71 -3.87
C CYS A 140 -5.96 -14.43 -5.10
N PRO A 141 -5.37 -14.26 -6.31
CA PRO A 141 -6.11 -13.88 -7.52
C PRO A 141 -7.03 -14.98 -8.04
N PHE A 142 -6.81 -16.22 -7.61
CA PHE A 142 -7.65 -17.36 -7.96
C PHE A 142 -8.89 -17.46 -7.06
N CYS A 143 -8.79 -17.00 -5.80
CA CYS A 143 -9.93 -16.97 -4.88
C CYS A 143 -10.77 -15.71 -5.03
N HIS A 144 -10.13 -14.58 -5.39
CA HIS A 144 -10.81 -13.35 -5.76
C HIS A 144 -10.58 -13.15 -7.25
N ARG A 145 -11.45 -13.75 -8.06
CA ARG A 145 -11.63 -13.30 -9.45
C ARG A 145 -11.98 -11.82 -9.36
N LYS A 146 -11.43 -10.97 -10.25
CA LYS A 146 -11.80 -9.54 -10.24
C LYS A 146 -13.32 -9.45 -10.30
N SER A 147 -13.90 -8.79 -9.31
CA SER A 147 -15.34 -8.69 -9.14
C SER A 147 -16.03 -8.15 -10.40
N GLU A 148 -15.41 -7.20 -11.10
CA GLU A 148 -15.89 -6.71 -12.40
C GLU A 148 -16.04 -7.83 -13.44
N ALA A 149 -15.10 -8.76 -13.55
CA ALA A 149 -15.22 -9.87 -14.51
C ALA A 149 -16.36 -10.82 -14.13
N MET A 150 -16.52 -11.09 -12.83
CA MET A 150 -17.65 -11.90 -12.34
C MET A 150 -18.99 -11.19 -12.59
N VAL A 151 -19.06 -9.89 -12.32
CA VAL A 151 -20.24 -9.07 -12.56
C VAL A 151 -20.56 -9.03 -14.05
N ASN A 152 -19.57 -8.89 -14.92
CA ASN A 152 -19.76 -8.96 -16.37
C ASN A 152 -20.38 -10.30 -16.79
N ASP A 153 -19.86 -11.43 -16.31
CA ASP A 153 -20.41 -12.76 -16.60
C ASP A 153 -21.87 -12.88 -16.12
N ILE A 154 -22.19 -12.34 -14.94
CA ILE A 154 -23.57 -12.30 -14.40
C ILE A 154 -24.48 -11.43 -15.27
N LEU A 155 -24.03 -10.21 -15.61
CA LEU A 155 -24.78 -9.27 -16.42
C LEU A 155 -25.08 -9.87 -17.80
N LEU A 156 -24.09 -10.46 -18.48
CA LEU A 156 -24.28 -11.14 -19.76
C LEU A 156 -25.22 -12.33 -19.66
N LYS A 157 -25.22 -13.05 -18.53
CA LYS A 157 -26.10 -14.21 -18.31
C LYS A 157 -27.56 -13.82 -18.09
N TYR A 158 -27.82 -12.77 -17.30
CA TYR A 158 -29.18 -12.42 -16.86
C TYR A 158 -29.81 -11.27 -17.65
N LEU A 159 -29.01 -10.45 -18.34
CA LEU A 159 -29.43 -9.31 -19.14
C LEU A 159 -28.90 -9.46 -20.58
N SER A 160 -28.97 -10.68 -21.14
CA SER A 160 -28.41 -11.00 -22.46
C SER A 160 -29.07 -10.21 -23.60
N ASP A 161 -30.26 -9.67 -23.37
CA ASP A 161 -31.03 -8.82 -24.27
C ASP A 161 -30.72 -7.31 -24.13
N TRP A 162 -29.87 -6.93 -23.18
CA TRP A 162 -29.36 -5.57 -23.02
C TRP A 162 -28.03 -5.39 -23.74
N THR A 163 -27.74 -4.18 -24.21
CA THR A 163 -26.39 -3.81 -24.65
C THR A 163 -25.54 -3.49 -23.43
N ILE A 164 -24.46 -4.24 -23.22
CA ILE A 164 -23.58 -4.14 -22.04
C ILE A 164 -22.18 -3.69 -22.48
N ILE A 165 -21.76 -2.51 -22.03
CA ILE A 165 -20.45 -1.93 -22.34
C ILE A 165 -19.65 -1.79 -21.04
N PRO A 166 -18.69 -2.69 -20.77
CA PRO A 166 -17.82 -2.57 -19.61
C PRO A 166 -16.80 -1.44 -19.79
N ASN A 167 -16.41 -0.80 -18.69
CA ASN A 167 -15.39 0.26 -18.66
C ASN A 167 -15.66 1.41 -19.66
N LYS A 168 -16.93 1.79 -19.85
CA LYS A 168 -17.31 2.81 -20.84
C LYS A 168 -16.69 4.15 -20.45
N LYS A 169 -15.88 4.71 -21.35
CA LYS A 169 -15.31 6.05 -21.19
C LYS A 169 -16.41 7.09 -21.38
N ILE A 170 -16.61 7.89 -20.34
CA ILE A 170 -17.55 9.02 -20.36
C ILE A 170 -16.71 10.29 -20.33
N TRP A 171 -16.86 11.10 -21.37
CA TRP A 171 -16.26 12.42 -21.42
C TRP A 171 -17.22 13.41 -20.76
N HIS A 172 -16.84 13.93 -19.60
CA HIS A 172 -17.58 15.00 -18.96
C HIS A 172 -16.61 16.00 -18.33
N THR A 173 -16.69 17.25 -18.77
CA THR A 173 -15.84 18.35 -18.27
C THR A 173 -16.57 19.09 -17.15
N TYR A 174 -16.20 18.80 -15.90
CA TYR A 174 -16.36 19.79 -14.83
C TYR A 174 -15.16 20.74 -14.91
N LYS A 175 -15.39 22.06 -14.86
CA LYS A 175 -14.37 23.11 -15.05
C LYS A 175 -13.12 22.97 -14.16
N ASP A 176 -13.19 22.22 -13.07
CA ASP A 176 -12.11 22.11 -12.07
C ASP A 176 -11.44 20.74 -11.97
N TYR A 177 -11.83 19.74 -12.76
CA TYR A 177 -11.25 18.39 -12.70
C TYR A 177 -11.13 17.75 -14.08
N ASN A 178 -9.90 17.68 -14.60
CA ASN A 178 -9.58 17.01 -15.87
C ASN A 178 -9.48 15.48 -15.68
N HIS A 179 -10.57 14.85 -15.22
CA HIS A 179 -10.61 13.40 -14.94
C HIS A 179 -11.40 12.67 -16.03
N LYS A 180 -10.74 11.74 -16.74
CA LYS A 180 -11.43 10.77 -17.61
C LYS A 180 -12.32 9.90 -16.72
N ARG A 181 -13.64 9.96 -16.90
CA ARG A 181 -14.55 9.08 -16.16
C ARG A 181 -14.73 7.77 -16.89
N PHE A 182 -14.78 6.71 -16.12
CA PHE A 182 -15.15 5.37 -16.53
C PHE A 182 -16.29 4.98 -15.61
N CYS A 183 -17.39 4.49 -16.16
CA CYS A 183 -18.30 3.67 -15.37
C CYS A 183 -17.93 2.19 -15.57
N ASP A 184 -18.10 1.38 -14.52
CA ASP A 184 -17.71 -0.03 -14.57
C ASP A 184 -18.54 -0.78 -15.60
N PHE A 185 -19.86 -0.52 -15.64
CA PHE A 185 -20.74 -1.00 -16.71
C PHE A 185 -21.72 0.07 -17.15
N TRP A 186 -22.01 0.04 -18.45
CA TRP A 186 -23.06 0.83 -19.07
C TRP A 186 -24.05 -0.12 -19.74
N LEU A 187 -25.33 0.02 -19.39
CA LEU A 187 -26.41 -0.82 -19.90
C LEU A 187 -27.39 0.02 -20.70
N GLU A 188 -27.78 -0.45 -21.88
CA GLU A 188 -28.82 0.19 -22.71
C GLU A 188 -29.85 -0.83 -23.19
N LYS A 189 -31.13 -0.46 -23.10
CA LYS A 189 -32.24 -1.19 -23.70
C LYS A 189 -33.45 -0.27 -23.88
N ASP A 190 -34.08 -0.30 -25.05
CA ASP A 190 -35.34 0.41 -25.35
C ASP A 190 -35.32 1.90 -24.94
N GLY A 191 -34.19 2.59 -25.18
CA GLY A 191 -34.00 3.99 -24.81
C GLY A 191 -33.66 4.24 -23.33
N VAL A 192 -33.75 3.23 -22.47
CA VAL A 192 -33.31 3.27 -21.07
C VAL A 192 -31.79 3.12 -21.00
N LYS A 193 -31.13 4.00 -20.25
CA LYS A 193 -29.68 3.99 -19.99
C LYS A 193 -29.42 3.86 -18.50
N ILE A 194 -28.58 2.90 -18.13
CA ILE A 194 -28.19 2.63 -16.74
C ILE A 194 -26.67 2.66 -16.63
N MET A 195 -26.18 3.44 -15.68
CA MET A 195 -24.78 3.47 -15.28
C MET A 195 -24.62 2.64 -14.00
N VAL A 196 -23.79 1.60 -14.05
CA VAL A 196 -23.51 0.72 -12.92
C VAL A 196 -22.07 0.94 -12.46
N GLU A 197 -21.91 1.31 -11.18
CA GLU A 197 -20.61 1.32 -10.49
C GLU A 197 -20.53 0.06 -9.61
N TYR A 198 -19.43 -0.67 -9.71
CA TYR A 198 -19.07 -1.73 -8.80
C TYR A 198 -18.24 -1.15 -7.64
N ASP A 199 -18.89 -0.97 -6.50
CA ASP A 199 -18.29 -0.36 -5.32
C ASP A 199 -17.70 -1.39 -4.37
N GLY A 200 -16.41 -1.24 -4.07
CA GLY A 200 -15.80 -1.90 -2.92
C GLY A 200 -16.06 -1.14 -1.60
N GLN A 201 -15.71 -1.75 -0.46
CA GLN A 201 -15.87 -1.17 0.88
C GLN A 201 -15.29 0.25 1.01
N GLN A 202 -14.29 0.60 0.19
CA GLN A 202 -13.66 1.93 0.16
C GLN A 202 -14.59 3.09 -0.23
N HIS A 203 -15.77 2.83 -0.80
CA HIS A 203 -16.78 3.87 -1.08
C HIS A 203 -17.58 4.25 0.17
N PHE A 204 -17.69 3.32 1.12
CA PHE A 204 -18.51 3.47 2.32
C PHE A 204 -17.69 3.80 3.57
N MET A 205 -16.43 3.36 3.62
CA MET A 205 -15.55 3.59 4.78
C MET A 205 -14.07 3.75 4.39
N PRO A 206 -13.27 4.42 5.24
CA PRO A 206 -11.82 4.47 5.05
C PRO A 206 -11.18 3.09 5.19
N VAL A 207 -10.82 2.48 4.06
CA VAL A 207 -10.10 1.20 4.04
C VAL A 207 -8.59 1.43 3.98
N SER A 208 -7.89 1.00 5.03
CA SER A 208 -6.43 0.97 5.03
C SER A 208 -5.92 -0.37 4.52
N PHE A 209 -5.06 -0.32 3.51
CA PHE A 209 -4.27 -1.48 3.10
C PHE A 209 -2.88 -1.36 3.72
N GLY A 210 -2.68 -2.12 4.81
CA GLY A 210 -1.40 -2.41 5.48
C GLY A 210 -0.50 -1.24 5.83
N CYS A 211 0.14 -0.65 4.82
CA CYS A 211 1.29 0.23 4.96
C CYS A 211 0.98 1.72 4.78
N ARG A 212 -0.30 2.10 4.60
CA ARG A 212 -0.67 3.50 4.36
C ARG A 212 -0.92 4.25 5.67
N ASP A 213 -0.41 5.46 5.72
CA ASP A 213 -0.71 6.46 6.74
C ASP A 213 -2.22 6.70 6.85
N LYS A 214 -2.76 6.72 8.07
CA LYS A 214 -4.18 6.96 8.35
C LYS A 214 -4.68 8.27 7.74
N ASN A 215 -3.86 9.32 7.73
CA ASN A 215 -4.21 10.60 7.10
C ASN A 215 -4.41 10.43 5.59
N LYS A 216 -3.48 9.72 4.93
CA LYS A 216 -3.59 9.40 3.51
C LYS A 216 -4.80 8.52 3.19
N VAL A 217 -5.19 7.62 4.10
CA VAL A 217 -6.39 6.79 3.95
C VAL A 217 -7.65 7.68 3.97
N ASN A 218 -7.75 8.60 4.93
CA ASN A 218 -8.86 9.54 5.03
C ASN A 218 -8.94 10.49 3.83
N ASP A 219 -7.82 11.02 3.37
CA ASP A 219 -7.79 11.87 2.17
C ASP A 219 -8.24 11.10 0.93
N LYS A 220 -7.84 9.83 0.81
CA LYS A 220 -8.31 8.97 -0.28
C LYS A 220 -9.81 8.73 -0.20
N PHE A 221 -10.34 8.45 0.99
CA PHE A 221 -11.77 8.26 1.21
C PHE A 221 -12.58 9.52 0.82
N LYS A 222 -12.14 10.71 1.26
CA LYS A 222 -12.75 11.99 0.86
C LYS A 222 -12.75 12.18 -0.66
N LYS A 223 -11.65 11.82 -1.34
CA LYS A 223 -11.58 11.85 -2.81
C LYS A 223 -12.57 10.88 -3.46
N THR A 224 -12.73 9.66 -2.92
CA THR A 224 -13.74 8.70 -3.38
C THR A 224 -15.16 9.28 -3.22
N GLN A 225 -15.50 9.82 -2.05
CA GLN A 225 -16.82 10.44 -1.83
C GLN A 225 -17.08 11.64 -2.75
N LEU A 226 -16.06 12.44 -3.05
CA LEU A 226 -16.16 13.53 -4.01
C LEU A 226 -16.42 12.99 -5.43
N LYS A 227 -15.76 11.90 -5.82
CA LYS A 227 -16.01 11.21 -7.10
C LYS A 227 -17.48 10.77 -7.17
N ASP A 228 -17.97 10.10 -6.13
CA ASP A 228 -19.34 9.58 -6.05
C ASP A 228 -20.38 10.70 -6.16
N LYS A 229 -20.17 11.84 -5.50
CA LYS A 229 -21.07 13.01 -5.61
C LYS A 229 -21.15 13.54 -7.03
N LEU A 230 -20.00 13.62 -7.70
CA LEU A 230 -19.94 14.09 -9.08
C LEU A 230 -20.54 13.08 -10.07
N ASP A 231 -20.44 11.77 -9.80
CA ASP A 231 -21.10 10.73 -10.61
C ASP A 231 -22.62 10.81 -10.46
N SER A 232 -23.15 11.03 -9.25
CA SER A 232 -24.59 11.26 -9.04
C SER A 232 -25.08 12.49 -9.82
N LYS A 233 -24.36 13.61 -9.71
CA LYS A 233 -24.70 14.86 -10.41
C LYS A 233 -24.72 14.67 -11.93
N PHE A 234 -23.73 13.95 -12.47
CA PHE A 234 -23.68 13.63 -13.90
C PHE A 234 -24.91 12.82 -14.33
N CYS A 235 -25.32 11.81 -13.55
CA CYS A 235 -26.50 11.01 -13.87
C CYS A 235 -27.79 11.83 -13.83
N GLU A 236 -27.94 12.72 -12.85
CA GLU A 236 -29.08 13.65 -12.76
C GLU A 236 -29.15 14.58 -13.96
N GLU A 237 -28.03 15.22 -14.34
CA GLU A 237 -27.95 16.15 -15.48
C GLU A 237 -28.22 15.49 -16.83
N ASN A 238 -28.00 14.17 -16.96
CA ASN A 238 -28.16 13.43 -18.21
C ASN A 238 -29.37 12.47 -18.21
N ASN A 239 -30.23 12.55 -17.19
CA ASN A 239 -31.39 11.68 -17.02
C ASN A 239 -31.02 10.17 -17.09
N LEU A 240 -29.92 9.79 -16.43
CA LEU A 240 -29.41 8.42 -16.37
C LEU A 240 -29.76 7.78 -15.03
N ASN A 241 -30.11 6.49 -15.07
CA ASN A 241 -30.28 5.71 -13.85
C ASN A 241 -28.92 5.27 -13.31
N ARG A 242 -28.52 5.75 -12.13
CA ARG A 242 -27.31 5.27 -11.44
C ARG A 242 -27.63 4.09 -10.53
N ARG A 243 -26.83 3.03 -10.61
CA ARG A 243 -26.93 1.86 -9.73
C ARG A 243 -25.56 1.52 -9.15
N HIS A 244 -25.54 1.20 -7.87
CA HIS A 244 -24.35 0.72 -7.18
C HIS A 244 -24.50 -0.78 -6.97
N MET A 245 -23.52 -1.56 -7.44
CA MET A 245 -23.37 -2.95 -7.10
C MET A 245 -22.21 -3.10 -6.14
N TRP A 246 -22.39 -3.87 -5.07
CA TRP A 246 -21.29 -4.26 -4.20
C TRP A 246 -21.40 -5.76 -3.92
N GLU A 247 -20.26 -6.44 -3.81
CA GLU A 247 -20.27 -7.76 -3.17
C GLU A 247 -20.58 -7.58 -1.68
N VAL A 248 -21.57 -8.30 -1.17
CA VAL A 248 -21.61 -8.62 0.26
C VAL A 248 -20.44 -9.57 0.51
N ILE A 249 -19.27 -8.99 0.77
CA ILE A 249 -18.13 -9.76 1.26
C ILE A 249 -18.57 -10.28 2.63
N ASN A 250 -18.99 -11.54 2.67
CA ASN A 250 -19.17 -12.30 3.89
C ASN A 250 -17.82 -12.34 4.60
N ASN A 251 -17.57 -11.33 5.43
CA ASN A 251 -16.50 -11.33 6.41
C ASN A 251 -16.68 -12.59 7.24
N ARG A 252 -15.76 -13.53 7.06
CA ARG A 252 -15.43 -14.65 7.96
C ARG A 252 -16.55 -15.02 8.96
N ARG A 253 -17.22 -16.13 8.65
CA ARG A 253 -18.10 -16.99 9.48
C ARG A 253 -19.59 -16.91 9.11
N LYS A 254 -20.06 -18.06 8.61
CA LYS A 254 -21.42 -18.59 8.51
C LYS A 254 -22.34 -18.05 7.40
N SER A 255 -22.87 -19.04 6.68
CA SER A 255 -24.06 -19.07 5.80
C SER A 255 -24.05 -18.26 4.50
N HIS A 256 -24.27 -19.01 3.41
CA HIS A 256 -24.68 -18.51 2.10
C HIS A 256 -25.92 -17.62 2.21
N LYS A 257 -25.88 -16.42 1.63
CA LYS A 257 -27.05 -15.73 1.04
C LYS A 257 -26.57 -14.93 -0.17
N GLY A 258 -27.29 -15.10 -1.27
CA GLY A 258 -26.95 -14.57 -2.60
C GLY A 258 -27.16 -13.05 -2.73
N TRP A 259 -26.88 -12.58 -3.95
CA TRP A 259 -27.10 -11.22 -4.44
C TRP A 259 -28.53 -10.75 -4.17
N THR A 260 -28.72 -9.64 -3.46
CA THR A 260 -30.01 -8.97 -3.35
C THR A 260 -30.22 -8.06 -4.56
N LYS A 261 -31.39 -8.21 -5.17
CA LYS A 261 -31.83 -7.53 -6.37
C LYS A 261 -32.53 -6.22 -5.95
N GLU A 262 -31.78 -5.12 -5.85
CA GLU A 262 -32.33 -3.75 -5.67
C GLU A 262 -32.05 -2.87 -6.88
#